data_AF-A0A3D1WVB6-F1
#
_entry.id   AF-A0A3D1WVB6-F1
#
_cell.length_a   1.000
_cell.length_b   1.000
_cell.length_c   1.000
_cell.angle_alpha   90.00
_cell.angle_beta   90.00
_cell.angle_gamma   90.00
#
_symmetry.space_group_name_H-M   'P 1'
#
loop_
_entity.id
_entity.type
_entity.pdbx_description
1 polymer ?
#
loop_
_entity_poly.entity_id
_entity_poly.type
_entity_poly.pdbx_seq_one_letter_code
_entity_poly.pdbx_strand_id
1 'polypeptide(L)'
;QCGSWFGEKKWHPNSKYQKVVWQCNGKYDKAHSQCTSGNLIEQDVQRMFVIAVNRLLKDSSSILETQKLVYDTVFDTAGLERERTALIADMSVTAELMERMSSGQPSSRSNGYAHTQEYQALQIRYEQAEKRKEELDNTIQDKVAKKALATSFFDNLKKQNSQVVRFDEDLWSGLVDHLKVHSPNDVRFIFRDGSEIKVDLSEEEKKRPPLTEKQMTEISGLRRDGMSYAKIGEKLNLPRGQVRSFCLSRTSKNEAAVQEDGEHVLCKTCGKELEHTPGFRKKIFCSDGCRQDWWNRYAKFKAGEGRATNKVTCQNCGETFVTYGTNRKYCSRKCYSEHRGQEGDSRD
;
A
#
# COMPACT_ATOMS: atom_id res chain seq x y z
N GLN A 1 5.62 0.00 17.23
CA GLN A 1 5.05 0.32 18.56
C GLN A 1 4.65 -0.95 19.32
N CYS A 2 3.70 -1.76 18.83
CA CYS A 2 3.28 -3.01 19.50
C CYS A 2 3.96 -4.30 18.99
N GLY A 3 4.92 -4.21 18.05
CA GLY A 3 5.61 -5.37 17.45
C GLY A 3 4.77 -6.22 16.49
N SER A 4 3.46 -6.03 16.43
CA SER A 4 2.57 -6.79 15.53
C SER A 4 2.71 -6.37 14.07
N TRP A 5 2.53 -7.34 13.17
CA TRP A 5 2.54 -7.14 11.73
C TRP A 5 1.35 -6.30 11.23
N PHE A 6 1.58 -5.58 10.13
CA PHE A 6 0.51 -4.91 9.39
C PHE A 6 -0.20 -5.92 8.48
N GLY A 7 -1.51 -5.75 8.31
CA GLY A 7 -2.32 -6.53 7.38
C GLY A 7 -3.03 -5.64 6.37
N GLU A 8 -3.28 -6.20 5.19
CA GLU A 8 -4.03 -5.54 4.12
C GLU A 8 -5.49 -5.31 4.52
N LYS A 9 -6.02 -4.13 4.20
CA LYS A 9 -7.43 -3.74 4.36
C LYS A 9 -7.90 -3.01 3.10
N LYS A 10 -9.12 -3.32 2.68
CA LYS A 10 -9.77 -2.62 1.55
C LYS A 10 -10.69 -1.54 2.08
N TRP A 11 -10.41 -0.28 1.74
CA TRP A 11 -11.28 0.85 2.05
C TRP A 11 -12.17 1.17 0.85
N HIS A 12 -13.42 1.56 1.12
CA HIS A 12 -14.47 1.80 0.11
C HIS A 12 -14.66 0.63 -0.88
N PRO A 13 -14.93 -0.59 -0.38
CA PRO A 13 -15.08 -1.76 -1.24
C PRO A 13 -16.22 -1.56 -2.25
N ASN A 14 -16.08 -2.16 -3.44
CA ASN A 14 -17.08 -2.12 -4.51
C ASN A 14 -17.41 -0.70 -5.02
N SER A 15 -16.44 0.22 -4.93
CA SER A 15 -16.58 1.59 -5.43
C SER A 15 -15.38 1.99 -6.30
N LYS A 16 -15.58 3.01 -7.14
CA LYS A 16 -14.50 3.63 -7.91
C LYS A 16 -13.41 4.33 -7.07
N TYR A 17 -13.60 4.40 -5.75
CA TYR A 17 -12.65 4.96 -4.79
C TYR A 17 -12.00 3.89 -3.92
N GLN A 18 -12.12 2.61 -4.32
CA GLN A 18 -11.48 1.51 -3.62
C GLN A 18 -9.97 1.73 -3.54
N LYS A 19 -9.42 1.55 -2.34
CA LYS A 19 -7.99 1.64 -2.09
C LYS A 19 -7.53 0.58 -1.09
N VAL A 20 -6.31 0.12 -1.27
CA VAL A 20 -5.64 -0.81 -0.37
C VAL A 20 -4.88 0.00 0.67
N VAL A 21 -5.09 -0.36 1.93
CA VAL A 21 -4.52 0.32 3.09
C VAL A 21 -3.99 -0.74 4.05
N TRP A 22 -2.80 -0.53 4.56
CA TRP A 22 -2.16 -1.42 5.52
C TRP A 22 -2.37 -0.86 6.93
N GLN A 23 -2.85 -1.71 7.83
CA GLN A 23 -3.12 -1.36 9.22
C GLN A 23 -2.49 -2.38 10.16
N CYS A 24 -1.98 -1.91 11.29
CA CYS A 24 -1.44 -2.80 12.32
C CYS A 24 -2.53 -3.76 12.83
N ASN A 25 -2.28 -5.07 12.76
CA ASN A 25 -3.23 -6.08 13.20
C ASN A 25 -3.41 -6.09 14.72
N GLY A 26 -2.40 -5.67 15.49
CA GLY A 26 -2.45 -5.57 16.95
C GLY A 26 -3.53 -4.60 17.46
N LYS A 27 -4.02 -3.66 16.64
CA LYS A 27 -5.14 -2.78 17.00
C LYS A 27 -6.46 -3.52 17.28
N TYR A 28 -6.61 -4.71 16.72
CA TYR A 28 -7.81 -5.54 16.89
C TYR A 28 -7.64 -6.58 17.99
N ASP A 29 -6.45 -6.69 18.56
CA ASP A 29 -6.15 -7.57 19.68
C ASP A 29 -6.37 -6.81 21.00
N LYS A 30 -7.13 -7.43 21.93
CA LYS A 30 -7.40 -6.85 23.24
C LYS A 30 -6.10 -6.63 24.03
N ALA A 31 -5.07 -7.45 23.80
CA ALA A 31 -3.77 -7.33 24.45
C ALA A 31 -2.96 -6.08 24.00
N HIS A 32 -3.30 -5.48 22.86
CA HIS A 32 -2.55 -4.38 22.24
C HIS A 32 -3.45 -3.18 21.86
N SER A 33 -4.57 -3.02 22.59
CA SER A 33 -5.62 -2.00 22.37
C SER A 33 -5.16 -0.54 22.38
N GLN A 34 -3.93 -0.27 22.81
CA GLN A 34 -3.33 1.07 22.85
C GLN A 34 -2.47 1.42 21.62
N CYS A 35 -2.39 0.55 20.59
CA CYS A 35 -1.59 0.82 19.40
C CYS A 35 -2.13 2.01 18.60
N THR A 36 -1.42 3.14 18.62
CA THR A 36 -1.79 4.38 17.90
C THR A 36 -1.13 4.52 16.53
N SER A 37 -0.48 3.46 16.04
CA SER A 37 0.17 3.44 14.72
C SER A 37 -0.79 3.92 13.63
N GLY A 38 -0.34 4.79 12.73
CA GLY A 38 -1.19 5.25 11.64
C GLY A 38 -1.42 4.17 10.57
N ASN A 39 -2.18 4.52 9.53
CA ASN A 39 -2.44 3.63 8.40
C ASN A 39 -1.49 3.98 7.25
N LEU A 40 -1.03 2.96 6.51
CA LEU A 40 -0.20 3.16 5.33
C LEU A 40 -1.03 2.94 4.06
N ILE A 41 -0.95 3.86 3.11
CA ILE A 41 -1.59 3.69 1.80
C ILE A 41 -0.60 2.95 0.89
N GLU A 42 -1.05 1.92 0.18
CA GLU A 42 -0.16 1.09 -0.65
C GLU A 42 0.67 1.93 -1.64
N GLN A 43 0.03 2.90 -2.31
CA GLN A 43 0.69 3.81 -3.26
C GLN A 43 1.82 4.63 -2.62
N ASP A 44 1.66 5.03 -1.35
CA ASP A 44 2.69 5.77 -0.63
C ASP A 44 3.85 4.84 -0.23
N VAL A 45 3.57 3.59 0.14
CA VAL A 45 4.60 2.57 0.40
C VAL A 45 5.40 2.26 -0.86
N GLN A 46 4.72 2.07 -1.99
CA GLN A 46 5.36 1.88 -3.29
C GLN A 46 6.24 3.07 -3.67
N ARG A 47 5.78 4.31 -3.43
CA ARG A 47 6.61 5.52 -3.64
C ARG A 47 7.81 5.55 -2.71
N MET A 48 7.62 5.24 -1.42
CA MET A 48 8.72 5.21 -0.45
C MET A 48 9.78 4.17 -0.83
N PHE A 49 9.36 3.02 -1.37
CA PHE A 49 10.27 1.98 -1.85
C PHE A 49 11.17 2.49 -2.97
N VAL A 50 10.60 3.15 -3.98
CA VAL A 50 11.39 3.73 -5.09
C VAL A 50 12.43 4.72 -4.57
N ILE A 51 12.07 5.53 -3.57
CA ILE A 51 13.01 6.45 -2.92
C ILE A 51 14.10 5.69 -2.17
N ALA A 52 13.74 4.65 -1.40
CA ALA A 52 14.67 3.84 -0.64
C ALA A 52 15.70 3.15 -1.53
N VAL A 53 15.24 2.52 -2.62
CA VAL A 53 16.12 1.85 -3.59
C VAL A 53 17.04 2.86 -4.26
N ASN A 54 16.54 4.01 -4.71
CA ASN A 54 17.41 5.01 -5.34
C ASN A 54 18.47 5.58 -4.39
N ARG A 55 18.20 5.65 -3.08
CA ARG A 55 19.23 5.99 -2.08
C ARG A 55 20.27 4.89 -1.96
N LEU A 56 19.80 3.65 -1.81
CA LEU A 56 20.66 2.46 -1.77
C LEU A 56 21.58 2.39 -2.99
N LEU A 57 21.10 2.80 -4.17
CA LEU A 57 21.88 2.86 -5.40
C LEU A 57 22.82 4.06 -5.50
N LYS A 58 22.43 5.22 -4.95
CA LYS A 58 23.25 6.44 -5.00
C LYS A 58 24.46 6.33 -4.08
N ASP A 59 24.30 5.68 -2.93
CA ASP A 59 25.38 5.53 -1.97
C ASP A 59 26.39 4.46 -2.40
N SER A 60 26.11 3.68 -3.46
CA SER A 60 26.77 2.39 -3.69
C SER A 60 27.89 2.30 -4.72
N SER A 61 28.40 3.39 -5.28
CA SER A 61 29.60 3.31 -6.13
C SER A 61 30.84 2.71 -5.43
N SER A 62 30.96 2.81 -4.11
CA SER A 62 31.95 2.08 -3.28
C SER A 62 31.35 0.96 -2.42
N ILE A 63 30.02 0.93 -2.27
CA ILE A 63 29.29 -0.07 -1.45
C ILE A 63 28.96 -1.33 -2.26
N LEU A 64 28.98 -1.30 -3.60
CA LEU A 64 28.63 -2.44 -4.45
C LEU A 64 29.53 -3.67 -4.28
N GLU A 65 30.82 -3.50 -3.93
CA GLU A 65 31.70 -4.61 -3.61
C GLU A 65 31.38 -5.21 -2.22
N THR A 66 31.16 -4.36 -1.23
CA THR A 66 30.70 -4.76 0.11
C THR A 66 29.32 -5.41 0.06
N GLN A 67 28.39 -4.90 -0.75
CA GLN A 67 27.06 -5.45 -1.00
C GLN A 67 27.14 -6.81 -1.69
N LYS A 68 28.04 -6.97 -2.67
CA LYS A 68 28.27 -8.28 -3.29
C LYS A 68 28.73 -9.31 -2.25
N LEU A 69 29.65 -8.92 -1.35
CA LEU A 69 30.11 -9.78 -0.25
C LEU A 69 28.98 -10.12 0.74
N VAL A 70 28.13 -9.16 1.07
CA VAL A 70 26.96 -9.39 1.93
C VAL A 70 25.93 -10.29 1.25
N TYR A 71 25.67 -10.12 -0.05
CA TYR A 71 24.79 -11.02 -0.80
C TYR A 71 25.36 -12.44 -0.89
N ASP A 72 26.67 -12.57 -1.11
CA ASP A 72 27.34 -13.86 -1.09
C ASP A 72 27.23 -14.53 0.28
N THR A 73 27.16 -13.77 1.37
CA THR A 73 26.98 -14.29 2.73
C THR A 73 25.51 -14.61 3.04
N VAL A 74 24.56 -13.72 2.72
CA VAL A 74 23.12 -13.87 3.02
C VAL A 74 22.50 -15.00 2.20
N PHE A 75 22.86 -15.07 0.92
CA PHE A 75 22.43 -16.12 0.01
C PHE A 75 23.46 -17.25 -0.10
N ASP A 76 24.35 -17.40 0.89
CA ASP A 76 25.21 -18.57 0.97
C ASP A 76 24.35 -19.83 1.13
N THR A 77 24.58 -20.78 0.24
CA THR A 77 23.95 -22.10 0.21
C THR A 77 24.94 -23.20 0.58
N ALA A 78 26.24 -22.92 0.74
CA ALA A 78 27.27 -23.95 0.94
C ALA A 78 27.03 -24.80 2.19
N GLY A 79 26.47 -24.23 3.26
CA GLY A 79 26.05 -24.99 4.44
C GLY A 79 24.87 -25.92 4.16
N LEU A 80 23.84 -25.41 3.51
CA LEU A 80 22.62 -26.16 3.16
C LEU A 80 22.91 -27.27 2.16
N GLU A 81 23.76 -27.01 1.16
CA GLU A 81 24.19 -27.99 0.17
C GLU A 81 25.02 -29.13 0.77
N ARG A 82 25.86 -28.84 1.77
CA ARG A 82 26.57 -29.87 2.54
C ARG A 82 25.61 -30.76 3.32
N GLU A 83 24.63 -30.17 4.01
CA GLU A 83 23.58 -30.93 4.72
C GLU A 83 22.76 -31.79 3.75
N ARG A 84 22.33 -31.21 2.62
CA ARG A 84 21.62 -31.91 1.54
C ARG A 84 22.42 -33.11 1.03
N THR A 85 23.71 -32.94 0.79
CA THR A 85 24.59 -34.01 0.30
C THR A 85 24.75 -35.13 1.32
N ALA A 86 24.88 -34.78 2.62
CA ALA A 86 24.94 -35.76 3.70
C ALA A 86 23.64 -36.56 3.81
N LEU A 87 22.47 -35.90 3.67
CA LEU A 87 21.17 -36.58 3.69
C LEU A 87 20.99 -37.53 2.49
N ILE A 88 21.42 -37.12 1.29
CA ILE A 88 21.38 -38.00 0.10
C ILE A 88 22.25 -39.25 0.32
N ALA A 89 23.44 -39.08 0.90
CA ALA A 89 24.30 -40.22 1.26
C ALA A 89 23.64 -41.13 2.32
N ASP A 90 23.02 -40.53 3.34
CA ASP A 90 22.30 -41.28 4.38
C ASP A 90 21.12 -42.08 3.82
N MET A 91 20.35 -41.47 2.91
CA MET A 91 19.26 -42.13 2.19
C MET A 91 19.78 -43.31 1.36
N SER A 92 20.90 -43.14 0.65
CA SER A 92 21.52 -44.22 -0.14
C SER A 92 21.93 -45.40 0.74
N VAL A 93 22.60 -45.15 1.86
CA VAL A 93 23.00 -46.20 2.81
C VAL A 93 21.79 -46.87 3.43
N THR A 94 20.76 -46.10 3.80
CA THR A 94 19.54 -46.63 4.40
C THR A 94 18.78 -47.51 3.41
N ALA A 95 18.68 -47.11 2.14
CA ALA A 95 18.08 -47.90 1.07
C ALA A 95 18.82 -49.23 0.85
N GLU A 96 20.16 -49.20 0.79
CA GLU A 96 20.97 -50.42 0.68
C GLU A 96 20.76 -51.38 1.86
N LEU A 97 20.66 -50.86 3.08
CA LEU A 97 20.38 -51.67 4.28
C LEU A 97 18.99 -52.31 4.21
N MET A 98 17.98 -51.55 3.77
CA MET A 98 16.62 -52.06 3.56
C MET A 98 16.61 -53.18 2.51
N GLU A 99 17.26 -52.99 1.37
CA GLU A 99 17.37 -54.01 0.31
C GLU A 99 18.08 -55.27 0.79
N ARG A 100 19.18 -55.13 1.54
CA ARG A 100 19.88 -56.28 2.14
C ARG A 100 19.00 -57.06 3.10
N MET A 101 18.23 -56.36 3.93
CA MET A 101 17.27 -56.99 4.86
C MET A 101 16.10 -57.67 4.14
N SER A 102 15.66 -57.14 3.00
CA SER A 102 14.62 -57.76 2.17
C SER A 102 15.13 -58.96 1.37
N SER A 103 16.38 -58.93 0.92
CA SER A 103 17.01 -60.02 0.13
C SER A 103 17.53 -61.16 1.00
N GLY A 104 17.94 -60.90 2.24
CA GLY A 104 18.32 -61.92 3.22
C GLY A 104 17.08 -62.60 3.81
N GLN A 105 16.85 -63.88 3.50
CA GLN A 105 15.81 -64.63 4.21
C GLN A 105 16.09 -64.61 5.73
N PRO A 106 15.11 -64.29 6.58
CA PRO A 106 15.28 -64.41 8.02
C PRO A 106 15.61 -65.87 8.31
N SER A 107 16.83 -66.13 8.78
CA SER A 107 17.23 -67.47 9.19
C SER A 107 16.19 -68.00 10.18
N SER A 108 15.80 -69.27 10.14
CA SER A 108 14.75 -69.84 11.02
C SER A 108 15.04 -69.72 12.53
N ARG A 109 16.18 -69.14 12.92
CA ARG A 109 16.59 -68.81 14.29
C ARG A 109 16.47 -67.32 14.64
N SER A 110 16.15 -66.44 13.68
CA SER A 110 15.94 -65.01 13.92
C SER A 110 14.52 -64.74 14.42
N ASN A 111 14.38 -63.91 15.46
CA ASN A 111 13.10 -63.45 15.95
C ASN A 111 12.45 -62.53 14.89
N GLY A 112 11.42 -63.00 14.17
CA GLY A 112 10.76 -62.24 13.10
C GLY A 112 10.22 -60.87 13.54
N TYR A 113 9.94 -60.70 14.83
CA TYR A 113 9.57 -59.42 15.42
C TYR A 113 10.72 -58.39 15.41
N ALA A 114 11.96 -58.83 15.67
CA ALA A 114 13.14 -57.96 15.67
C ALA A 114 13.49 -57.49 14.24
N HIS A 115 13.42 -58.39 13.26
CA HIS A 115 13.62 -58.06 11.83
C HIS A 115 12.59 -57.03 11.33
N THR A 116 11.33 -57.16 11.77
CA THR A 116 10.25 -56.20 11.45
C THR A 116 10.53 -54.82 12.06
N GLN A 117 10.97 -54.76 13.33
CA GLN A 117 11.28 -53.50 14.00
C GLN A 117 12.48 -52.78 13.37
N GLU A 118 13.55 -53.51 13.02
CA GLU A 118 14.72 -52.94 12.36
C GLU A 118 14.36 -52.36 10.99
N TYR A 119 13.53 -53.05 10.21
CA TYR A 119 13.08 -52.57 8.91
C TYR A 119 12.23 -51.30 9.04
N GLN A 120 11.28 -51.29 9.99
CA GLN A 120 10.47 -50.10 10.27
C GLN A 120 11.33 -48.90 10.70
N ALA A 121 12.36 -49.14 11.52
CA ALA A 121 13.28 -48.08 11.92
C ALA A 121 14.06 -47.49 10.73
N LEU A 122 14.53 -48.33 9.80
CA LEU A 122 15.19 -47.87 8.57
C LEU A 122 14.23 -47.09 7.68
N GLN A 123 12.97 -47.55 7.53
CA GLN A 123 11.96 -46.85 6.76
C GLN A 123 11.69 -45.45 7.34
N ILE A 124 11.52 -45.33 8.67
CA ILE A 124 11.32 -44.04 9.34
C ILE A 124 12.51 -43.11 9.11
N ARG A 125 13.75 -43.62 9.20
CA ARG A 125 14.97 -42.85 8.93
C ARG A 125 14.98 -42.32 7.50
N TYR A 126 14.65 -43.17 6.53
CA TYR A 126 14.59 -42.79 5.12
C TYR A 126 13.57 -41.67 4.90
N GLU A 127 12.33 -41.86 5.38
CA GLU A 127 11.25 -40.87 5.23
C GLU A 127 11.60 -39.52 5.89
N GLN A 128 12.24 -39.55 7.06
CA GLN A 128 12.71 -38.34 7.75
C GLN A 128 13.82 -37.62 6.97
N ALA A 129 14.79 -38.37 6.44
CA ALA A 129 15.87 -37.80 5.64
C ALA A 129 15.35 -37.22 4.31
N GLU A 130 14.41 -37.89 3.66
CA GLU A 130 13.76 -37.44 2.43
C GLU A 130 13.01 -36.12 2.65
N LYS A 131 12.18 -36.05 3.70
CA LYS A 131 11.44 -34.83 4.06
C LYS A 131 12.38 -33.66 4.34
N ARG A 132 13.44 -33.89 5.12
CA ARG A 132 14.43 -32.84 5.42
C ARG A 132 15.15 -32.36 4.16
N LYS A 133 15.49 -33.29 3.26
CA LYS A 133 16.11 -32.97 1.98
C LYS A 133 15.18 -32.13 1.09
N GLU A 134 13.88 -32.41 1.07
CA GLU A 134 12.90 -31.61 0.33
C GLU A 134 12.79 -30.17 0.88
N GLU A 135 12.76 -30.00 2.21
CA GLU A 135 12.77 -28.69 2.86
C GLU A 135 14.04 -27.87 2.50
N LEU A 136 15.20 -28.53 2.47
CA LEU A 136 16.46 -27.91 2.09
C LEU A 136 16.47 -27.52 0.60
N ASP A 137 15.98 -28.38 -0.29
CA ASP A 137 15.92 -28.09 -1.74
C ASP A 137 15.09 -26.83 -2.02
N ASN A 138 13.92 -26.73 -1.39
CA ASN A 138 13.06 -25.56 -1.52
C ASN A 138 13.76 -24.29 -1.02
N THR A 139 14.46 -24.37 0.11
CA THR A 139 15.21 -23.25 0.70
C THR A 139 16.39 -22.83 -0.19
N ILE A 140 17.14 -23.79 -0.73
CA ILE A 140 18.27 -23.54 -1.64
C ILE A 140 17.75 -22.88 -2.92
N GLN A 141 16.69 -23.45 -3.53
CA GLN A 141 16.12 -22.90 -4.75
C GLN A 141 15.64 -21.46 -4.57
N ASP A 142 14.94 -21.16 -3.47
CA ASP A 142 14.49 -19.81 -3.14
C ASP A 142 15.66 -18.83 -2.99
N LYS A 143 16.71 -19.22 -2.24
CA LYS A 143 17.92 -18.40 -2.06
C LYS A 143 18.65 -18.15 -3.38
N VAL A 144 18.81 -19.18 -4.21
CA VAL A 144 19.49 -19.07 -5.51
C VAL A 144 18.70 -18.18 -6.47
N ALA A 145 17.39 -18.37 -6.57
CA ALA A 145 16.53 -17.55 -7.44
C ALA A 145 16.56 -16.07 -7.02
N LYS A 146 16.45 -15.79 -5.72
CA LYS A 146 16.52 -14.43 -5.19
C LYS A 146 17.89 -13.78 -5.42
N LYS A 147 18.99 -14.54 -5.23
CA LYS A 147 20.35 -14.05 -5.52
C LYS A 147 20.52 -13.70 -7.00
N ALA A 148 20.01 -14.53 -7.91
CA ALA A 148 20.09 -14.30 -9.34
C ALA A 148 19.28 -13.05 -9.78
N LEU A 149 18.06 -12.89 -9.27
CA LEU A 149 17.23 -11.71 -9.52
C LEU A 149 17.92 -10.43 -9.04
N ALA A 150 18.40 -10.41 -7.79
CA ALA A 150 19.11 -9.26 -7.24
C ALA A 150 20.36 -8.93 -8.06
N THR A 151 21.20 -9.92 -8.36
CA THR A 151 22.46 -9.73 -9.09
C THR A 151 22.23 -9.21 -10.51
N SER A 152 21.31 -9.83 -11.27
CA SER A 152 20.99 -9.40 -12.64
C SER A 152 20.44 -7.96 -12.68
N PHE A 153 19.65 -7.58 -11.68
CA PHE A 153 19.13 -6.22 -11.56
C PHE A 153 20.23 -5.21 -11.23
N PHE A 154 21.11 -5.47 -10.26
CA PHE A 154 22.25 -4.58 -9.97
C PHE A 154 23.19 -4.43 -11.15
N ASP A 155 23.45 -5.50 -11.89
CA ASP A 155 24.26 -5.46 -13.10
C ASP A 155 23.58 -4.62 -14.20
N ASN A 156 22.26 -4.74 -14.36
CA ASN A 156 21.49 -3.92 -15.29
C ASN A 156 21.47 -2.44 -14.88
N LEU A 157 21.33 -2.14 -13.58
CA LEU A 157 21.38 -0.77 -13.07
C LEU A 157 22.76 -0.14 -13.23
N LYS A 158 23.83 -0.88 -12.93
CA LYS A 158 25.21 -0.43 -13.19
C LYS A 158 25.41 -0.08 -14.66
N LYS A 159 24.88 -0.90 -15.58
CA LYS A 159 25.02 -0.68 -17.03
C LYS A 159 24.23 0.52 -17.54
N GLN A 160 23.08 0.81 -16.94
CA GLN A 160 22.17 1.85 -17.44
C GLN A 160 22.32 3.20 -16.72
N ASN A 161 23.03 3.28 -15.59
CA ASN A 161 23.16 4.50 -14.79
C ASN A 161 21.78 5.12 -14.43
N SER A 162 20.76 4.26 -14.36
CA SER A 162 19.35 4.64 -14.34
C SER A 162 18.78 4.60 -12.93
N GLN A 163 18.09 5.66 -12.54
CA GLN A 163 17.26 5.66 -11.34
C GLN A 163 16.03 4.77 -11.56
N VAL A 164 15.61 4.06 -10.52
CA VAL A 164 14.32 3.36 -10.52
C VAL A 164 13.21 4.41 -10.51
N VAL A 165 12.36 4.43 -11.52
CA VAL A 165 11.33 5.47 -11.69
C VAL A 165 9.97 5.04 -11.13
N ARG A 166 9.67 3.74 -11.14
CA ARG A 166 8.40 3.16 -10.71
C ARG A 166 8.60 1.95 -9.82
N PHE A 167 7.57 1.62 -9.06
CA PHE A 167 7.53 0.39 -8.29
C PHE A 167 7.60 -0.83 -9.20
N ASP A 168 8.30 -1.86 -8.73
CA ASP A 168 8.50 -3.13 -9.39
C ASP A 168 8.40 -4.22 -8.32
N GLU A 169 7.48 -5.17 -8.53
CA GLU A 169 7.11 -6.18 -7.54
C GLU A 169 8.20 -7.25 -7.37
N ASP A 170 8.82 -7.65 -8.47
CA ASP A 170 9.95 -8.58 -8.46
C ASP A 170 11.11 -7.98 -7.68
N LEU A 171 11.39 -6.69 -7.92
CA LEU A 171 12.42 -5.96 -7.19
C LEU A 171 12.14 -5.86 -5.70
N TRP A 172 10.89 -5.57 -5.33
CA TRP A 172 10.48 -5.55 -3.93
C TRP A 172 10.73 -6.91 -3.27
N SER A 173 10.30 -8.00 -3.89
CA SER A 173 10.44 -9.36 -3.34
C SER A 173 11.90 -9.78 -3.15
N GLY A 174 12.77 -9.35 -4.08
CA GLY A 174 14.20 -9.66 -4.08
C GLY A 174 15.03 -8.79 -3.13
N LEU A 175 14.66 -7.52 -2.92
CA LEU A 175 15.46 -6.58 -2.13
C LEU A 175 14.97 -6.41 -0.69
N VAL A 176 13.66 -6.32 -0.49
CA VAL A 176 13.08 -5.97 0.79
C VAL A 176 12.94 -7.22 1.66
N ASP A 177 13.40 -7.15 2.90
CA ASP A 177 13.11 -8.15 3.91
C ASP A 177 11.82 -7.80 4.66
N HIS A 178 11.80 -6.66 5.35
CA HIS A 178 10.62 -6.15 6.03
C HIS A 178 10.69 -4.63 6.23
N LEU A 179 9.55 -4.03 6.60
CA LEU A 179 9.45 -2.59 6.88
C LEU A 179 9.18 -2.37 8.37
N LYS A 180 9.87 -1.40 8.95
CA LYS A 180 9.58 -0.89 10.29
C LYS A 180 8.86 0.44 10.18
N VAL A 181 7.60 0.46 10.62
CA VAL A 181 6.73 1.63 10.55
C VAL A 181 6.82 2.41 11.85
N HIS A 182 7.38 3.62 11.80
CA HIS A 182 7.40 4.56 12.94
C HIS A 182 6.19 5.49 12.88
N SER A 183 5.87 6.00 11.70
CA SER A 183 4.67 6.79 11.44
C SER A 183 4.17 6.55 10.00
N PRO A 184 3.00 7.08 9.59
CA PRO A 184 2.56 7.00 8.20
C PRO A 184 3.54 7.57 7.17
N ASN A 185 4.35 8.56 7.58
CA ASN A 185 5.32 9.19 6.70
C ASN A 185 6.75 8.69 6.93
N ASP A 186 7.08 8.21 8.14
CA ASP A 186 8.41 7.73 8.52
C ASP A 186 8.43 6.20 8.57
N VAL A 187 9.01 5.61 7.52
CA VAL A 187 9.12 4.18 7.32
C VAL A 187 10.58 3.81 7.06
N ARG A 188 11.07 2.78 7.73
CA ARG A 188 12.41 2.24 7.53
C ARG A 188 12.33 0.95 6.75
N PHE A 189 13.04 0.92 5.62
CA PHE A 189 13.19 -0.26 4.79
C PHE A 189 14.38 -1.05 5.30
N ILE A 190 14.11 -2.30 5.71
CA ILE A 190 15.15 -3.27 6.02
C ILE A 190 15.32 -4.13 4.79
N PHE A 191 16.46 -3.99 4.15
CA PHE A 191 16.82 -4.77 2.98
C PHE A 191 17.41 -6.12 3.41
N ARG A 192 17.35 -7.09 2.51
CA ARG A 192 17.89 -8.43 2.75
C ARG A 192 19.41 -8.45 2.94
N ASP A 193 20.11 -7.42 2.48
CA ASP A 193 21.53 -7.19 2.75
C ASP A 193 21.78 -6.61 4.17
N GLY A 194 20.74 -6.46 4.99
CA GLY A 194 20.84 -5.88 6.33
C GLY A 194 20.95 -4.35 6.33
N SER A 195 21.01 -3.69 5.18
CA SER A 195 20.98 -2.23 5.11
C SER A 195 19.62 -1.69 5.56
N GLU A 196 19.67 -0.56 6.27
CA GLU A 196 18.48 0.14 6.76
C GLU A 196 18.41 1.51 6.09
N ILE A 197 17.39 1.73 5.26
CA ILE A 197 17.12 3.04 4.64
C ILE A 197 15.88 3.64 5.26
N LYS A 198 16.07 4.77 5.95
CA LYS A 198 14.98 5.61 6.43
C LYS A 198 14.37 6.39 5.26
N VAL A 199 13.05 6.39 5.14
CA VAL A 199 12.30 7.26 4.23
C VAL A 199 11.24 8.03 5.01
N ASP A 200 11.30 9.36 4.95
CA ASP A 200 10.28 10.25 5.51
C ASP A 200 9.62 11.05 4.39
N LEU A 201 8.40 10.69 4.00
CA LEU A 201 7.69 11.36 2.91
C LEU A 201 7.49 12.86 3.15
N SER A 202 7.36 13.30 4.41
CA SER A 202 7.18 14.72 4.72
C SER A 202 8.46 15.52 4.44
N GLU A 203 9.63 14.92 4.67
CA GLU A 203 10.92 15.51 4.32
C GLU A 203 11.17 15.45 2.80
N GLU A 204 10.74 14.37 2.14
CA GLU A 204 10.87 14.25 0.69
C GLU A 204 9.99 15.25 -0.07
N GLU A 205 8.83 15.60 0.48
CA GLU A 205 8.00 16.67 -0.05
C GLU A 205 8.67 18.05 0.10
N LYS A 206 9.42 18.29 1.18
CA LYS A 206 10.17 19.55 1.40
C LYS A 206 11.38 19.67 0.49
N LYS A 207 12.08 18.56 0.21
CA LYS A 207 13.26 18.52 -0.68
C LYS A 207 12.92 18.59 -2.16
N ARG A 208 11.65 18.47 -2.53
CA ARG A 208 11.27 18.47 -3.94
C ARG A 208 11.67 19.81 -4.56
N PRO A 209 12.39 19.81 -5.70
CA PRO A 209 12.80 21.04 -6.34
C PRO A 209 11.58 21.91 -6.65
N PRO A 210 11.72 23.25 -6.52
CA PRO A 210 10.67 24.15 -6.95
C PRO A 210 10.35 23.90 -8.43
N LEU A 211 9.12 24.20 -8.83
CA LEU A 211 8.74 24.06 -10.24
C LEU A 211 9.67 24.91 -11.11
N THR A 212 10.18 24.34 -12.19
CA THR A 212 10.98 25.09 -13.17
C THR A 212 10.09 26.06 -13.95
N GLU A 213 10.65 27.14 -14.51
CA GLU A 213 9.89 28.11 -15.33
C GLU A 213 9.12 27.45 -16.48
N LYS A 214 9.70 26.40 -17.08
CA LYS A 214 9.05 25.58 -18.10
C LYS A 214 7.82 24.86 -17.55
N GLN A 215 7.95 24.13 -16.44
CA GLN A 215 6.83 23.44 -15.79
C GLN A 215 5.75 24.43 -15.34
N MET A 216 6.14 25.59 -14.81
CA MET A 216 5.23 26.64 -14.41
C MET A 216 4.39 27.13 -15.61
N THR A 217 5.04 27.41 -16.74
CA THR A 217 4.37 27.84 -17.98
C THR A 217 3.41 26.77 -18.50
N GLU A 218 3.85 25.51 -18.47
CA GLU A 218 3.07 24.37 -18.95
C GLU A 218 1.85 24.08 -18.06
N ILE A 219 2.00 24.14 -16.73
CA ILE A 219 0.88 24.04 -15.80
C ILE A 219 -0.14 25.16 -16.07
N SER A 220 0.31 26.41 -16.25
CA SER A 220 -0.56 27.54 -16.55
C SER A 220 -1.34 27.33 -17.86
N GLY A 221 -0.68 26.84 -18.91
CA GLY A 221 -1.33 26.48 -20.18
C GLY A 221 -2.39 25.41 -20.01
N LEU A 222 -2.04 24.27 -19.41
CA LEU A 222 -2.97 23.15 -19.21
C LEU A 222 -4.15 23.51 -18.29
N ARG A 223 -3.96 24.45 -17.35
CA ARG A 223 -5.05 25.00 -16.55
C ARG A 223 -6.00 25.89 -17.34
N ARG A 224 -5.47 26.70 -18.26
CA ARG A 224 -6.29 27.50 -19.20
C ARG A 224 -7.13 26.60 -20.09
N ASP A 225 -6.58 25.44 -20.46
CA ASP A 225 -7.27 24.42 -21.26
C ASP A 225 -8.26 23.56 -20.42
N GLY A 226 -8.51 23.93 -19.16
CA GLY A 226 -9.53 23.31 -18.31
C GLY A 226 -9.10 22.00 -17.63
N MET A 227 -7.84 21.59 -17.74
CA MET A 227 -7.38 20.33 -17.16
C MET A 227 -7.33 20.39 -15.62
N SER A 228 -7.77 19.31 -14.95
CA SER A 228 -7.79 19.24 -13.48
C SER A 228 -6.38 19.08 -12.89
N TYR A 229 -6.17 19.46 -11.63
CA TYR A 229 -4.86 19.33 -10.96
C TYR A 229 -4.31 17.90 -10.97
N ALA A 230 -5.18 16.90 -10.90
CA ALA A 230 -4.79 15.49 -10.94
C ALA A 230 -4.25 15.12 -12.33
N LYS A 231 -5.00 15.46 -13.39
CA LYS A 231 -4.60 15.18 -14.78
C LYS A 231 -3.33 15.92 -15.20
N ILE A 232 -3.16 17.17 -14.76
CA ILE A 232 -1.92 17.93 -15.00
C ILE A 232 -0.75 17.27 -14.26
N GLY A 233 -0.97 16.83 -13.04
CA GLY A 233 0.05 16.12 -12.27
C GLY A 233 0.49 14.84 -12.95
N GLU A 234 -0.45 14.02 -13.41
CA GLU A 234 -0.15 12.81 -14.20
C GLU A 234 0.60 13.15 -15.49
N LYS A 235 0.14 14.14 -16.25
CA LYS A 235 0.72 14.53 -17.55
C LYS A 235 2.15 15.07 -17.42
N LEU A 236 2.42 15.85 -16.39
CA LEU A 236 3.74 16.48 -16.17
C LEU A 236 4.63 15.69 -15.22
N ASN A 237 4.19 14.50 -14.79
CA ASN A 237 4.82 13.71 -13.74
C ASN A 237 5.11 14.52 -12.47
N LEU A 238 4.16 15.37 -12.08
CA LEU A 238 4.20 16.26 -10.93
C LEU A 238 3.13 15.87 -9.91
N PRO A 239 3.39 15.92 -8.61
CA PRO A 239 2.34 15.60 -7.66
C PRO A 239 1.23 16.65 -7.66
N ARG A 240 -0.02 16.17 -7.61
CA ARG A 240 -1.24 17.01 -7.59
C ARG A 240 -1.15 18.18 -6.61
N GLY A 241 -0.53 17.97 -5.45
CA GLY A 241 -0.33 19.00 -4.43
C GLY A 241 0.55 20.16 -4.90
N GLN A 242 1.60 19.89 -5.66
CA GLN A 242 2.52 20.89 -6.20
C GLN A 242 1.87 21.70 -7.32
N VAL A 243 1.15 21.03 -8.23
CA VAL A 243 0.32 21.69 -9.25
C VAL A 243 -0.75 22.57 -8.60
N ARG A 244 -1.46 22.05 -7.60
CA ARG A 244 -2.47 22.79 -6.85
C ARG A 244 -1.87 24.00 -6.14
N SER A 245 -0.76 23.83 -5.43
CA SER A 245 -0.07 24.91 -4.71
C SER A 245 0.35 26.03 -5.66
N PHE A 246 0.96 25.67 -6.79
CA PHE A 246 1.35 26.60 -7.85
C PHE A 246 0.19 27.38 -8.46
N CYS A 247 -0.91 26.69 -8.78
CA CYS A 247 -2.09 27.34 -9.32
C CYS A 247 -2.69 28.31 -8.30
N LEU A 248 -2.79 27.87 -7.04
CA LEU A 248 -3.38 28.64 -5.95
C LEU A 248 -2.54 29.86 -5.54
N SER A 249 -1.22 29.75 -5.55
CA SER A 249 -0.30 30.86 -5.21
C SER A 249 -0.30 31.96 -6.27
N ARG A 250 -0.62 31.64 -7.52
CA ARG A 250 -0.69 32.59 -8.63
C ARG A 250 -2.08 33.15 -8.90
N THR A 251 -3.14 32.49 -8.42
CA THR A 251 -4.48 33.10 -8.34
C THR A 251 -4.60 34.22 -7.31
N SER A 252 -3.55 34.54 -6.54
CA SER A 252 -3.52 35.68 -5.62
C SER A 252 -3.45 37.06 -6.30
N LYS A 253 -3.55 37.11 -7.64
CA LYS A 253 -3.98 38.29 -8.40
C LYS A 253 -4.91 37.82 -9.52
N ASN A 254 -6.21 37.66 -9.22
CA ASN A 254 -7.38 37.87 -10.11
C ASN A 254 -8.64 37.17 -9.57
N GLU A 255 -9.47 37.95 -8.84
CA GLU A 255 -10.87 38.30 -9.16
C GLU A 255 -11.95 37.23 -9.40
N ALA A 256 -11.69 35.93 -9.27
CA ALA A 256 -12.73 34.89 -9.51
C ALA A 256 -13.09 34.02 -8.29
N ALA A 257 -12.72 34.41 -7.08
CA ALA A 257 -13.13 33.73 -5.85
C ALA A 257 -13.67 34.72 -4.82
N VAL A 258 -15.00 34.87 -4.85
CA VAL A 258 -15.86 35.30 -3.74
C VAL A 258 -15.69 36.76 -3.31
N GLN A 259 -16.57 37.61 -3.84
CA GLN A 259 -17.00 38.80 -3.09
C GLN A 259 -17.59 38.33 -1.76
N GLU A 260 -16.85 38.55 -0.67
CA GLU A 260 -17.36 39.04 0.63
C GLU A 260 -16.17 39.33 1.57
N ASP A 261 -15.14 40.01 1.07
CA ASP A 261 -14.05 40.51 1.90
C ASP A 261 -14.40 41.93 2.39
N GLY A 262 -15.44 42.00 3.23
CA GLY A 262 -15.54 43.10 4.18
C GLY A 262 -14.51 42.86 5.29
N GLU A 263 -13.86 43.89 5.78
CA GLU A 263 -13.02 43.78 6.98
C GLU A 263 -13.91 43.33 8.15
N HIS A 264 -13.88 42.02 8.47
CA HIS A 264 -14.74 41.43 9.49
C HIS A 264 -14.21 41.78 10.88
N VAL A 265 -14.52 43.00 11.32
CA VAL A 265 -14.28 43.45 12.69
C VAL A 265 -15.15 42.66 13.67
N LEU A 266 -16.31 42.18 13.22
CA LEU A 266 -17.30 41.44 14.03
C LEU A 266 -17.57 40.03 13.48
N CYS A 267 -17.86 39.09 14.38
CA CYS A 267 -18.23 37.72 14.10
C CYS A 267 -19.51 37.65 13.27
N LYS A 268 -19.47 36.93 12.14
CA LYS A 268 -20.61 36.82 11.22
C LYS A 268 -21.84 36.09 11.80
N THR A 269 -21.71 35.42 12.94
CA THR A 269 -22.80 34.68 13.60
C THR A 269 -23.38 35.40 14.81
N CYS A 270 -22.52 35.91 15.69
CA CYS A 270 -22.93 36.47 16.98
C CYS A 270 -22.60 37.96 17.13
N GLY A 271 -21.92 38.58 16.17
CA GLY A 271 -21.57 40.00 16.20
C GLY A 271 -20.41 40.36 17.13
N LYS A 272 -19.75 39.40 17.80
CA LYS A 272 -18.61 39.67 18.69
C LYS A 272 -17.37 40.16 17.93
N GLU A 273 -16.66 41.17 18.45
CA GLU A 273 -15.38 41.63 17.90
C GLU A 273 -14.35 40.50 17.74
N LEU A 274 -13.64 40.52 16.61
CA LEU A 274 -12.69 39.49 16.22
C LEU A 274 -11.25 39.98 16.34
N GLU A 275 -10.48 39.32 17.21
CA GLU A 275 -9.04 39.52 17.27
C GLU A 275 -8.34 38.79 16.13
N HIS A 276 -7.68 39.56 15.26
CA HIS A 276 -6.88 39.06 14.15
C HIS A 276 -5.41 38.88 14.56
N THR A 277 -4.86 37.69 14.30
CA THR A 277 -3.43 37.43 14.52
C THR A 277 -2.65 37.82 13.25
N PRO A 278 -1.65 38.71 13.34
CA PRO A 278 -0.79 39.06 12.20
C PRO A 278 -0.16 37.80 11.59
N GLY A 279 -0.13 37.72 10.25
CA GLY A 279 0.44 36.58 9.52
C GLY A 279 -0.50 35.37 9.33
N PHE A 280 -1.68 35.37 9.95
CA PHE A 280 -2.71 34.35 9.75
C PHE A 280 -3.93 34.93 9.01
N ARG A 281 -4.75 34.05 8.42
CA ARG A 281 -5.98 34.49 7.75
C ARG A 281 -6.91 35.20 8.75
N LYS A 282 -7.48 36.34 8.33
CA LYS A 282 -8.46 37.09 9.15
C LYS A 282 -9.61 36.16 9.54
N LYS A 283 -9.97 36.17 10.83
CA LYS A 283 -11.07 35.35 11.35
C LYS A 283 -12.40 35.93 10.85
N ILE A 284 -13.35 35.04 10.58
CA ILE A 284 -14.74 35.39 10.19
C ILE A 284 -15.71 35.08 11.35
N PHE A 285 -15.32 34.14 12.23
CA PHE A 285 -16.12 33.67 13.37
C PHE A 285 -15.27 33.69 14.64
N CYS A 286 -15.89 33.96 15.79
CA CYS A 286 -15.19 33.99 17.08
C CYS A 286 -14.92 32.58 17.65
N SER A 287 -15.61 31.55 17.15
CA SER A 287 -15.45 30.16 17.58
C SER A 287 -15.93 29.19 16.50
N ASP A 288 -15.50 27.92 16.60
CA ASP A 288 -15.96 26.86 15.68
C ASP A 288 -17.46 26.58 15.83
N GLY A 289 -18.03 26.78 17.03
CA GLY A 289 -19.47 26.76 17.26
C GLY A 289 -20.22 27.85 16.46
N CYS A 290 -19.72 29.09 16.48
CA CYS A 290 -20.31 30.18 15.67
C CYS A 290 -20.19 29.89 14.17
N ARG A 291 -19.08 29.31 13.72
CA ARG A 291 -18.90 28.88 12.32
C ARG A 291 -19.96 27.84 11.93
N GLN A 292 -20.19 26.84 12.77
CA GLN A 292 -21.15 25.77 12.49
C GLN A 292 -22.59 26.30 12.48
N ASP A 293 -22.96 27.17 13.43
CA ASP A 293 -24.28 27.80 13.49
C ASP A 293 -24.58 28.66 12.27
N TRP A 294 -23.58 29.42 11.81
CA TRP A 294 -23.72 30.19 10.57
C TRP A 294 -23.88 29.27 9.37
N TRP A 295 -23.10 28.19 9.26
CA TRP A 295 -23.28 27.21 8.20
C TRP A 295 -24.66 26.56 8.21
N ASN A 296 -25.21 26.24 9.38
CA ASN A 296 -26.54 25.66 9.51
C ASN A 296 -27.65 26.63 9.05
N ARG A 297 -27.49 27.94 9.33
CA ARG A 297 -28.44 28.99 8.88
C ARG A 297 -28.24 29.34 7.40
N TYR A 298 -27.01 29.47 6.96
CA TYR A 298 -26.64 29.80 5.58
C TYR A 298 -26.96 28.65 4.61
N ALA A 299 -26.81 27.39 5.04
CA ALA A 299 -27.25 26.22 4.27
C ALA A 299 -28.78 26.20 4.08
N LYS A 300 -29.57 26.72 5.03
CA LYS A 300 -31.02 26.94 4.84
C LYS A 300 -31.30 28.04 3.81
N PHE A 301 -30.53 29.13 3.81
CA PHE A 301 -30.63 30.19 2.79
C PHE A 301 -30.26 29.69 1.37
N LYS A 302 -29.18 28.91 1.22
CA LYS A 302 -28.80 28.32 -0.08
C LYS A 302 -29.70 27.16 -0.55
N ALA A 303 -30.49 26.58 0.34
CA ALA A 303 -31.49 25.57 -0.03
C ALA A 303 -32.80 26.18 -0.59
N GLY A 304 -32.97 27.51 -0.51
CA GLY A 304 -34.21 28.20 -0.83
C GLY A 304 -34.40 28.66 -2.27
N GLU A 305 -33.34 28.84 -3.07
CA GLU A 305 -33.49 29.34 -4.46
C GLU A 305 -32.54 28.60 -5.42
N GLY A 306 -33.13 27.88 -6.39
CA GLY A 306 -32.40 27.48 -7.60
C GLY A 306 -31.99 26.00 -7.75
N ARG A 307 -32.69 25.02 -7.16
CA ARG A 307 -32.65 23.65 -7.72
C ARG A 307 -33.86 23.45 -8.61
N ALA A 308 -33.66 23.34 -9.91
CA ALA A 308 -34.72 22.95 -10.85
C ALA A 308 -35.36 21.65 -10.34
N THR A 309 -36.63 21.76 -9.95
CA THR A 309 -37.44 20.65 -9.46
C THR A 309 -38.07 19.95 -10.65
N ASN A 310 -37.71 18.68 -10.86
CA ASN A 310 -38.33 17.87 -11.90
C ASN A 310 -39.43 17.02 -11.27
N LYS A 311 -40.65 17.09 -11.81
CA LYS A 311 -41.70 16.11 -11.53
C LYS A 311 -41.37 14.83 -12.30
N VAL A 312 -41.15 13.75 -11.57
CA VAL A 312 -40.84 12.43 -12.14
C VAL A 312 -41.89 11.43 -11.67
N THR A 313 -42.37 10.58 -12.56
CA THR A 313 -43.30 9.49 -12.23
C THR A 313 -42.51 8.29 -11.70
N CYS A 314 -42.88 7.79 -10.53
CA CYS A 314 -42.27 6.59 -9.94
C CYS A 314 -42.56 5.37 -10.81
N GLN A 315 -41.52 4.63 -11.20
CA GLN A 315 -41.67 3.42 -12.04
C GLN A 315 -42.36 2.25 -11.31
N ASN A 316 -42.44 2.28 -9.98
CA ASN A 316 -43.10 1.23 -9.19
C ASN A 316 -44.56 1.54 -8.88
N CYS A 317 -44.82 2.67 -8.21
CA CYS A 317 -46.17 3.02 -7.73
C CYS A 317 -46.94 3.94 -8.66
N GLY A 318 -46.34 4.42 -9.75
CA GLY A 318 -46.98 5.35 -10.69
C GLY A 318 -47.20 6.77 -10.16
N GLU A 319 -46.92 7.05 -8.89
CA GLU A 319 -47.10 8.40 -8.33
C GLU A 319 -46.02 9.37 -8.82
N THR A 320 -46.45 10.60 -9.17
CA THR A 320 -45.54 11.69 -9.50
C THR A 320 -44.94 12.29 -8.24
N PHE A 321 -43.61 12.39 -8.19
CA PHE A 321 -42.90 12.98 -7.07
C PHE A 321 -41.86 14.01 -7.54
N VAL A 322 -41.55 14.96 -6.66
CA VAL A 322 -40.63 16.06 -6.97
C VAL A 322 -39.20 15.66 -6.61
N THR A 323 -38.26 15.90 -7.53
CA THR A 323 -36.86 15.56 -7.34
C THR A 323 -35.97 16.76 -7.60
N TYR A 324 -34.85 16.82 -6.88
CA TYR A 324 -33.81 17.80 -7.10
C TYR A 324 -32.75 17.17 -8.04
N GLY A 325 -32.64 17.69 -9.28
CA GLY A 325 -31.77 17.15 -10.33
C GLY A 325 -32.45 16.15 -11.28
N THR A 326 -31.72 15.63 -12.27
CA THR A 326 -32.22 14.71 -13.32
C THR A 326 -31.60 13.32 -13.15
N ASN A 327 -32.34 12.34 -12.59
CA ASN A 327 -32.13 10.88 -12.76
C ASN A 327 -32.88 9.96 -11.75
N ARG A 328 -33.75 10.48 -10.87
CA ARG A 328 -34.37 9.65 -9.84
C ARG A 328 -35.64 8.96 -10.35
N LYS A 329 -35.60 7.62 -10.46
CA LYS A 329 -36.68 6.78 -11.04
C LYS A 329 -37.76 6.31 -10.04
N TYR A 330 -37.47 6.37 -8.73
CA TYR A 330 -38.36 5.85 -7.67
C TYR A 330 -38.57 6.88 -6.56
N CYS A 331 -39.82 7.00 -6.08
CA CYS A 331 -40.20 7.95 -5.05
C CYS A 331 -39.56 7.62 -3.69
N SER A 332 -39.43 6.32 -3.38
CA SER A 332 -38.90 5.83 -2.11
C SER A 332 -37.98 4.61 -2.30
N ARG A 333 -37.17 4.32 -1.28
CA ARG A 333 -36.34 3.11 -1.24
C ARG A 333 -37.19 1.83 -1.20
N LYS A 334 -38.39 1.91 -0.61
CA LYS A 334 -39.39 0.84 -0.62
C LYS A 334 -39.83 0.51 -2.06
N CYS A 335 -40.22 1.54 -2.82
CA CYS A 335 -40.60 1.37 -4.22
C CYS A 335 -39.47 0.85 -5.12
N TYR A 336 -38.21 1.21 -4.83
CA TYR A 336 -37.05 0.62 -5.51
C TYR A 336 -36.92 -0.88 -5.24
N SER A 337 -37.07 -1.30 -3.98
CA SER A 337 -36.96 -2.71 -3.60
C SER A 337 -38.12 -3.56 -4.11
N GLU A 338 -39.35 -3.03 -4.09
CA GLU A 338 -40.55 -3.73 -4.58
C GLU A 338 -40.51 -3.93 -6.09
N HIS A 339 -40.13 -2.90 -6.86
CA HIS A 339 -39.98 -3.02 -8.31
C HIS A 339 -38.91 -4.05 -8.71
N ARG A 340 -37.76 -4.07 -8.01
CA ARG A 340 -36.73 -5.09 -8.24
C ARG A 340 -37.12 -6.49 -7.78
N GLY A 341 -38.08 -6.60 -6.86
CA GLY A 341 -38.62 -7.89 -6.41
C GLY A 341 -39.54 -8.54 -7.45
N GLN A 342 -40.26 -7.75 -8.24
CA GLN A 342 -41.20 -8.23 -9.26
C GLN A 342 -40.53 -8.64 -10.58
N GLU A 343 -39.41 -8.01 -10.96
CA GLU A 343 -38.62 -8.42 -12.16
C GLU A 343 -37.95 -9.80 -12.02
N GLY A 344 -37.92 -10.38 -10.81
CA GLY A 344 -37.35 -11.70 -10.55
C GLY A 344 -38.31 -12.88 -10.77
N ASP A 345 -39.61 -12.63 -10.96
CA ASP A 345 -40.67 -13.66 -10.93
C ASP A 345 -41.39 -13.85 -12.28
N SER A 346 -40.75 -13.42 -13.38
CA SER A 346 -41.26 -13.57 -14.77
C SER A 346 -40.25 -14.24 -15.71
N ARG A 347 -39.48 -15.19 -15.17
CA ARG A 347 -38.76 -16.20 -15.96
C ARG A 347 -39.25 -17.58 -15.55
N ASP A 348 -40.48 -17.89 -15.95
CA ASP A 348 -40.88 -19.26 -16.27
C ASP A 348 -40.55 -19.53 -17.75
#